data_AF-A0A1C5U697-F1
#
_entry.id   AF-A0A1C5U697-F1
#
_cell.length_a   1.000
_cell.length_b   1.000
_cell.length_c   1.000
_cell.angle_alpha   90.00
_cell.angle_beta   90.00
_cell.angle_gamma   90.00
#
_symmetry.space_group_name_H-M   'P 1'
#
loop_
_entity.id
_entity.type
_entity.pdbx_description
1 polymer ?
#
loop_
_entity_poly.entity_id
_entity_poly.type
_entity_poly.pdbx_seq_one_letter_code
_entity_poly.pdbx_strand_id
1 'polypeptide(L)'
;MKSKKNYLDMVPRQNPAYSWEIDGEGMVVLLVEHKGPYNWLAQKLLKKPRVSRVSMERFGSFIWQQINGQRTVYEIAQLVSEKFGAEAEPLIERLVKYFRILQNNRFVLFS
;
A
#
# COMPACT_ATOMS: atom_id res chain seq x y z
N MET A 1 -23.22 -23.44 4.36
CA MET A 1 -23.02 -21.97 4.47
C MET A 1 -21.70 -21.61 3.82
N LYS A 2 -21.70 -20.81 2.75
CA LYS A 2 -20.46 -20.26 2.19
C LYS A 2 -20.01 -19.12 3.11
N SER A 3 -18.99 -19.35 3.92
CA SER A 3 -18.34 -18.30 4.70
C SER A 3 -17.84 -17.23 3.73
N LYS A 4 -18.47 -16.05 3.73
CA LYS A 4 -17.83 -14.85 3.17
C LYS A 4 -16.61 -14.62 4.05
N LYS A 5 -15.40 -14.94 3.56
CA LYS A 5 -14.15 -14.51 4.21
C LYS A 5 -14.31 -13.01 4.51
N ASN A 6 -14.32 -12.66 5.79
CA ASN A 6 -14.45 -11.28 6.22
C ASN A 6 -13.16 -10.55 5.84
N TYR A 7 -13.28 -9.45 5.10
CA TYR A 7 -12.12 -8.70 4.61
C TYR A 7 -11.25 -8.18 5.77
N LEU A 8 -11.87 -7.91 6.92
CA LEU A 8 -11.17 -7.45 8.12
C LEU A 8 -10.25 -8.51 8.72
N ASP A 9 -10.54 -9.79 8.49
CA ASP A 9 -9.75 -10.92 9.00
C ASP A 9 -8.59 -11.29 8.06
N MET A 10 -8.48 -10.64 6.91
CA MET A 10 -7.44 -10.92 5.93
C MET A 10 -6.11 -10.29 6.37
N VAL A 11 -5.00 -10.98 6.11
CA VAL A 11 -3.64 -10.52 6.45
C VAL A 11 -2.99 -9.94 5.19
N PRO A 12 -2.83 -8.60 5.08
CA PRO A 12 -2.10 -7.98 3.99
C PRO A 12 -0.59 -8.22 4.11
N ARG A 13 0.07 -8.35 2.97
CA ARG A 13 1.52 -8.45 2.81
C ARG A 13 1.99 -7.43 1.77
N GLN A 14 3.07 -6.70 2.07
CA GLN A 14 3.74 -5.89 1.05
C GLN A 14 4.23 -6.82 -0.06
N ASN A 15 4.01 -6.44 -1.32
CA ASN A 15 4.49 -7.23 -2.44
C ASN A 15 6.01 -7.06 -2.60
N PRO A 16 6.81 -8.14 -2.47
CA PRO A 16 8.27 -8.07 -2.53
C PRO A 16 8.81 -7.65 -3.91
N ALA A 17 7.96 -7.60 -4.94
CA ALA A 17 8.32 -7.05 -6.24
C ALA A 17 8.62 -5.54 -6.23
N TYR A 18 8.24 -4.82 -5.17
CA TYR A 18 8.47 -3.38 -5.03
C TYR A 18 9.37 -3.10 -3.83
N SER A 19 10.31 -2.16 -4.01
CA SER A 19 11.08 -1.59 -2.90
C SER A 19 10.40 -0.31 -2.42
N TRP A 20 10.63 0.10 -1.18
CA TRP A 20 10.16 1.37 -0.65
C TRP A 20 11.17 1.97 0.32
N GLU A 21 11.08 3.28 0.50
CA GLU A 21 11.90 4.06 1.42
C GLU A 21 11.06 5.06 2.20
N ILE A 22 11.67 5.70 3.19
CA ILE A 22 11.08 6.84 3.90
C ILE A 22 11.83 8.09 3.42
N ASP A 23 11.09 9.10 2.97
CA ASP A 23 11.69 10.36 2.54
C ASP A 23 12.04 11.28 3.73
N GLY A 24 12.60 12.46 3.42
CA GLY A 24 13.03 13.43 4.43
C GLY A 24 11.90 14.00 5.30
N GLU A 25 10.64 13.82 4.90
CA GLU A 25 9.45 14.25 5.64
C GLU A 25 8.80 13.10 6.42
N GLY A 26 9.39 11.90 6.39
CA GLY A 26 8.86 10.72 7.07
C GLY A 26 7.75 10.00 6.29
N MET A 27 7.57 10.30 5.00
CA MET A 27 6.56 9.67 4.16
C MET A 27 7.12 8.44 3.44
N VAL A 28 6.29 7.43 3.27
CA VAL A 28 6.62 6.23 2.51
C VAL A 28 6.61 6.56 1.02
N VAL A 29 7.69 6.21 0.35
CA VAL A 29 7.81 6.30 -1.11
C VAL A 29 8.04 4.91 -1.69
N LEU A 30 7.07 4.42 -2.45
CA LEU A 30 7.19 3.16 -3.20
C LEU A 30 7.97 3.39 -4.49
N LEU A 31 8.97 2.55 -4.73
CA LEU A 31 9.80 2.54 -5.93
C LEU A 31 9.27 1.49 -6.91
N VAL A 32 8.60 1.94 -7.95
CA VAL A 32 7.99 1.09 -8.97
C VAL A 32 8.92 1.05 -10.18
N GLU A 33 9.65 -0.05 -10.32
CA GLU A 33 10.49 -0.27 -11.49
C GLU A 33 9.63 -0.68 -12.69
N HIS A 34 9.77 0.05 -13.79
CA HIS A 34 9.13 -0.34 -15.03
C HIS A 34 10.05 -1.38 -15.69
N LYS A 35 9.79 -2.67 -15.47
CA LYS A 35 10.47 -3.80 -16.15
C LYS A 35 9.51 -4.45 -17.14
N GLY A 36 9.86 -4.40 -18.42
CA GLY A 36 9.09 -5.01 -19.51
C GLY A 36 9.86 -4.93 -20.84
N PRO A 37 9.65 -5.87 -21.79
CA PRO A 37 10.38 -5.91 -23.06
C PRO A 37 10.16 -4.65 -23.92
N TYR A 38 9.03 -3.96 -23.73
CA TYR A 38 8.71 -2.70 -24.42
C TYR A 38 9.38 -1.46 -23.79
N ASN A 39 9.98 -1.59 -22.60
CA ASN A 39 10.61 -0.43 -21.93
C ASN A 39 11.93 0.00 -22.56
N TRP A 40 12.63 -0.87 -23.28
CA TRP A 40 13.84 -0.46 -23.99
C TRP A 40 13.53 0.51 -25.14
N LEU A 41 12.50 0.20 -25.94
CA LEU A 41 12.00 1.07 -27.01
C LEU A 41 11.38 2.36 -26.45
N ALA A 42 10.59 2.26 -25.38
CA ALA A 42 9.96 3.42 -24.77
C ALA A 42 10.97 4.38 -24.13
N GLN A 43 12.04 3.90 -23.47
CA GLN A 43 13.09 4.75 -22.88
C GLN A 43 13.93 5.49 -23.92
N LYS A 44 14.14 4.89 -25.10
CA LYS A 44 14.94 5.50 -26.17
C LYS A 44 14.17 6.59 -26.93
N LEU A 45 12.84 6.48 -27.02
CA LEU A 45 11.99 7.41 -27.77
C LEU A 45 11.28 8.44 -26.87
N LEU A 46 10.91 8.07 -25.65
CA LEU A 46 10.26 8.91 -24.65
C LEU A 46 11.17 8.92 -23.42
N LYS A 47 11.63 10.08 -22.95
CA LYS A 47 12.50 10.25 -21.77
C LYS A 47 11.79 9.87 -20.44
N LYS A 48 11.12 8.73 -20.38
CA LYS A 48 10.40 8.25 -19.19
C LYS A 48 11.40 7.70 -18.18
N PRO A 49 11.31 8.11 -16.90
CA PRO A 49 12.18 7.60 -15.86
C PRO A 49 12.03 6.09 -15.69
N ARG A 50 13.15 5.40 -15.43
CA ARG A 50 13.20 3.94 -15.24
C ARG A 50 12.44 3.46 -13.99
N VAL A 51 12.26 4.37 -13.04
CA VAL A 51 11.62 4.13 -11.75
C VAL A 51 10.60 5.23 -11.52
N SER A 52 9.36 4.83 -11.23
CA SER A 52 8.32 5.75 -10.76
C SER A 52 8.32 5.77 -9.24
N ARG A 53 8.26 6.97 -8.66
CA ARG A 53 8.17 7.17 -7.21
C ARG A 53 6.71 7.47 -6.85
N VAL A 54 6.10 6.63 -6.03
CA VAL A 54 4.73 6.83 -5.52
C VAL A 54 4.83 7.20 -4.06
N SER A 55 4.73 8.50 -3.76
CA SER A 55 4.71 9.00 -2.38
C SER A 55 3.31 8.79 -1.79
N MET A 56 3.28 8.26 -0.57
CA MET A 56 2.06 8.06 0.21
C MET A 56 1.88 9.22 1.19
N GLU A 57 0.64 9.68 1.33
CA GLU A 57 0.28 10.68 2.33
C GLU A 57 0.47 10.14 3.77
N ARG A 58 0.52 11.04 4.78
CA ARG A 58 0.74 10.70 6.19
C ARG A 58 -0.05 9.49 6.69
N PHE A 59 -1.33 9.42 6.32
CA PHE A 59 -2.24 8.34 6.70
C PHE A 59 -1.84 7.01 6.04
N GLY A 60 -1.68 7.00 4.71
CA GLY A 60 -1.25 5.83 3.96
C GLY A 60 0.14 5.34 4.34
N SER A 61 1.09 6.26 4.57
CA SER A 61 2.44 5.98 5.05
C SER A 61 2.46 5.25 6.38
N PHE A 62 1.57 5.62 7.30
CA PHE A 62 1.43 4.90 8.57
C PHE A 62 0.86 3.49 8.36
N ILE A 63 -0.21 3.37 7.58
CA ILE A 63 -0.83 2.06 7.28
C ILE A 63 0.20 1.12 6.66
N TRP A 64 0.93 1.59 5.63
CA TRP A 64 1.94 0.80 4.93
C TRP A 64 2.99 0.20 5.87
N GLN A 65 3.47 1.00 6.83
CA GLN A 65 4.44 0.56 7.83
C GLN A 65 3.87 -0.47 8.83
N GLN A 66 2.55 -0.57 8.98
CA GLN A 66 1.93 -1.62 9.81
C GLN A 66 1.76 -2.96 9.08
N ILE A 67 1.92 -2.98 7.75
CA ILE A 67 1.79 -4.19 6.91
C ILE A 67 3.08 -5.02 7.03
N ASN A 68 3.10 -5.92 8.01
CA ASN A 68 4.22 -6.82 8.28
C ASN A 68 3.96 -8.28 7.84
N GLY A 69 2.81 -8.56 7.22
CA GLY A 69 2.41 -9.91 6.83
C GLY A 69 1.96 -10.82 7.96
N GLN A 70 1.69 -10.26 9.14
CA GLN A 70 1.18 -10.97 10.32
C GLN A 70 -0.14 -10.37 10.80
N ARG A 71 -0.24 -9.04 10.81
CA ARG A 71 -1.45 -8.33 11.25
C ARG A 71 -2.58 -8.42 10.24
N THR A 72 -3.79 -8.59 10.73
CA THR A 72 -5.05 -8.48 9.98
C THR A 72 -5.38 -7.03 9.63
N VAL A 73 -6.28 -6.83 8.67
CA VAL A 73 -6.82 -5.49 8.37
C VAL A 73 -7.48 -4.87 9.60
N TYR A 74 -8.14 -5.67 10.45
CA TYR A 74 -8.75 -5.21 11.70
C TYR A 74 -7.71 -4.67 12.70
N GLU A 75 -6.64 -5.42 12.97
CA GLU A 75 -5.59 -4.98 13.90
C GLU A 75 -4.90 -3.71 13.40
N ILE A 76 -4.68 -3.60 12.08
CA ILE A 76 -4.16 -2.37 11.49
C ILE A 76 -5.15 -1.21 11.69
N ALA A 77 -6.46 -1.45 11.58
CA ALA A 77 -7.47 -0.42 11.86
C ALA A 77 -7.38 0.10 13.30
N GLN A 78 -7.21 -0.80 14.28
CA GLN A 78 -7.07 -0.41 15.68
C GLN A 78 -5.85 0.50 15.89
N LEU A 79 -4.70 0.15 15.32
CA LEU A 79 -3.48 0.97 15.38
C LEU A 79 -3.66 2.36 14.73
N VAL A 80 -4.44 2.43 13.64
CA VAL A 80 -4.76 3.71 12.99
C VAL A 80 -5.70 4.54 13.86
N SER A 81 -6.70 3.91 14.48
CA SER A 81 -7.61 4.57 15.42
C SER A 81 -6.85 5.14 16.62
N GLU A 82 -5.94 4.36 17.20
CA GLU A 82 -5.10 4.78 18.32
C GLU A 82 -4.21 5.97 17.95
N LYS A 83 -3.67 6.00 16.73
CA LYS A 83 -2.75 7.07 16.29
C LYS A 83 -3.45 8.36 15.88
N PHE A 84 -4.61 8.29 15.24
CA PHE A 84 -5.27 9.45 14.64
C PHE A 84 -6.59 9.85 15.34
N GLY A 85 -7.08 9.03 16.28
CA GLY A 85 -8.27 9.33 17.07
C GLY A 85 -9.49 9.65 16.21
N ALA A 86 -10.20 10.74 16.54
CA ALA A 86 -11.40 11.16 15.84
C ALA A 86 -11.16 11.63 14.38
N GLU A 87 -9.92 11.97 13.98
CA GLU A 87 -9.59 12.32 12.58
C GLU A 87 -9.72 11.11 11.64
N ALA A 88 -9.80 9.91 12.22
CA ALA A 88 -9.91 8.69 11.47
C ALA A 88 -11.33 8.43 10.94
N GLU A 89 -12.38 9.00 11.54
CA GLU A 89 -13.77 8.62 11.23
C GLU A 89 -14.28 9.17 9.88
N PRO A 90 -14.93 8.36 9.01
CA PRO A 90 -15.16 6.92 9.13
C PRO A 90 -13.91 6.07 8.80
N LEU A 91 -13.32 5.45 9.82
CA LEU A 91 -11.98 4.85 9.73
C LEU A 91 -11.96 3.59 8.90
N ILE A 92 -12.92 2.70 9.17
CA ILE A 92 -12.98 1.39 8.52
C ILE A 92 -13.21 1.56 7.01
N GLU A 93 -14.09 2.46 6.59
CA GLU A 93 -14.35 2.69 5.18
C GLU A 93 -13.13 3.25 4.45
N ARG A 94 -12.46 4.24 5.03
CA ARG A 94 -11.23 4.83 4.47
C ARG A 94 -10.12 3.78 4.37
N LEU A 95 -9.95 2.97 5.41
CA LEU A 95 -8.95 1.90 5.45
C LEU A 95 -9.22 0.82 4.40
N VAL A 96 -10.47 0.34 4.29
CA VAL A 96 -10.86 -0.65 3.29
C VAL A 96 -10.64 -0.10 1.88
N LYS A 97 -11.01 1.17 1.62
CA LYS A 97 -10.74 1.83 0.33
C LYS A 97 -9.24 1.89 0.05
N TYR A 98 -8.43 2.21 1.04
CA TYR A 98 -6.98 2.28 0.90
C TYR A 98 -6.37 0.92 0.55
N PHE A 99 -6.73 -0.15 1.26
CA PHE A 99 -6.26 -1.49 0.94
C PHE A 99 -6.72 -1.97 -0.44
N ARG A 100 -7.93 -1.62 -0.89
CA ARG A 100 -8.38 -1.89 -2.26
C ARG A 100 -7.51 -1.21 -3.31
N ILE A 101 -7.11 0.05 -3.07
CA ILE A 101 -6.19 0.78 -3.97
C ILE A 101 -4.84 0.06 -4.03
N LEU A 102 -4.27 -0.32 -2.88
CA LEU A 102 -2.99 -1.04 -2.83
C LEU A 102 -3.07 -2.41 -3.52
N GLN A 103 -4.18 -3.13 -3.33
CA GLN A 103 -4.41 -4.43 -3.95
C GLN A 103 -4.58 -4.32 -5.48
N ASN A 104 -5.35 -3.34 -5.95
CA ASN A 104 -5.58 -3.12 -7.38
C ASN A 104 -4.28 -2.75 -8.11
N ASN A 105 -3.39 -2.00 -7.46
CA ASN A 105 -2.05 -1.68 -7.98
C ASN A 105 -1.02 -2.79 -7.73
N ARG A 106 -1.43 -3.93 -7.15
CA ARG A 106 -0.57 -5.06 -6.79
C ARG A 106 0.52 -4.72 -5.75
N PHE A 107 0.46 -3.58 -5.09
CA PHE A 107 1.42 -3.18 -4.06
C PHE A 107 1.27 -4.02 -2.78
N VAL A 108 0.06 -4.49 -2.50
CA VAL A 108 -0.25 -5.40 -1.39
C VAL A 108 -0.91 -6.65 -1.93
N LEU A 109 -0.53 -7.79 -1.36
CA LEU A 109 -1.11 -9.10 -1.59
C LEU A 109 -1.85 -9.55 -0.32
N PHE A 110 -2.89 -10.36 -0.49
CA PHE A 110 -3.61 -10.97 0.63
C PHE A 110 -3.49 -12.50 0.57
N SER A 111 -3.37 -13.13 1.74
CA SER A 111 -3.45 -14.59 1.92
C SER A 111 -4.83 -15.03 2.41
#